data_AF-E5VNE0-F1
#
_entry.id   AF-E5VNE0-F1
#
_cell.length_a   1.000
_cell.length_b   1.000
_cell.length_c   1.000
_cell.angle_alpha   90.00
_cell.angle_beta   90.00
_cell.angle_gamma   90.00
#
_symmetry.space_group_name_H-M   'P 1'
#
loop_
_entity.id
_entity.type
_entity.pdbx_description
1 polymer ?
#
loop_
_entity_poly.entity_id
_entity_poly.type
_entity_poly.pdbx_seq_one_letter_code
_entity_poly.pdbx_strand_id
1 'polypeptide(L)'
;MIIKSLELKNYRNYDELSMNFASGTNLLYGDNAQGKTNILESIYLSATTKSHRGNKDRELIKFEENEAHIRIHFEKQGIDHQLDMHLKKIKQKVWQLTEFRFEDPVICWDRFR
;
A
#
# COMPACT_ATOMS: atom_id res chain seq x y z
N MET A 1 9.85 9.28 -8.32
CA MET A 1 9.18 8.14 -7.67
C MET A 1 8.05 7.71 -8.59
N ILE A 2 8.01 6.46 -9.02
CA ILE A 2 7.00 5.90 -9.92
C ILE A 2 6.39 4.69 -9.23
N ILE A 3 5.07 4.68 -9.01
CA ILE A 3 4.39 3.52 -8.41
C ILE A 3 4.15 2.48 -9.50
N LYS A 4 4.56 1.24 -9.24
CA LYS A 4 4.43 0.09 -10.15
C LYS A 4 3.20 -0.74 -9.82
N SER A 5 2.95 -0.99 -8.55
CA SER A 5 1.76 -1.74 -8.11
C SER A 5 1.28 -1.32 -6.72
N LEU A 6 0.01 -1.60 -6.46
CA LEU A 6 -0.66 -1.43 -5.18
C LEU A 6 -1.45 -2.70 -4.87
N GLU A 7 -1.24 -3.23 -3.67
CA GLU A 7 -2.09 -4.26 -3.09
C GLU A 7 -2.74 -3.74 -1.81
N LEU A 8 -4.03 -3.97 -1.67
CA LEU A 8 -4.80 -3.65 -0.47
C LEU A 8 -5.47 -4.90 0.03
N LYS A 9 -5.48 -5.09 1.35
CA LYS A 9 -6.27 -6.11 2.02
C LYS A 9 -6.99 -5.51 3.21
N ASN A 10 -8.29 -5.78 3.32
CA ASN A 10 -9.15 -5.29 4.40
C ASN A 10 -9.05 -3.77 4.62
N TYR A 11 -8.84 -3.00 3.56
CA TYR A 11 -8.67 -1.54 3.62
C TYR A 11 -9.92 -0.83 3.11
N ARG A 12 -10.54 -0.02 3.97
CA ARG A 12 -11.79 0.72 3.68
C ARG A 12 -12.89 -0.23 3.18
N ASN A 13 -13.30 -0.08 1.92
CA ASN A 13 -14.32 -0.90 1.28
C ASN A 13 -13.75 -2.15 0.58
N TYR A 14 -12.43 -2.25 0.41
CA TYR A 14 -11.79 -3.38 -0.28
C TYR A 14 -11.54 -4.55 0.67
N ASP A 15 -12.05 -5.73 0.32
CA ASP A 15 -11.57 -7.00 0.90
C ASP A 15 -10.16 -7.29 0.41
N GLU A 16 -9.99 -7.25 -0.90
CA GLU A 16 -8.73 -7.41 -1.60
C GLU A 16 -8.75 -6.54 -2.87
N LEU A 17 -7.62 -5.90 -3.14
CA LEU A 17 -7.37 -5.19 -4.40
C LEU A 17 -5.91 -5.48 -4.78
N SER A 18 -5.68 -5.87 -6.03
CA SER A 18 -4.35 -5.89 -6.63
C SER A 18 -4.40 -5.12 -7.94
N MET A 19 -3.53 -4.13 -8.08
CA MET A 19 -3.51 -3.21 -9.22
C MET A 19 -2.07 -2.97 -9.66
N ASN A 20 -1.83 -3.08 -10.97
CA ASN A 20 -0.60 -2.64 -11.61
C ASN A 20 -0.84 -1.31 -12.33
N PHE A 21 0.07 -0.36 -12.16
CA PHE A 21 0.02 0.93 -12.82
C PHE A 21 0.80 0.88 -14.13
N ALA A 22 0.23 1.48 -15.17
CA ALA A 22 0.93 1.69 -16.43
C ALA A 22 1.92 2.85 -16.31
N SER A 23 2.93 2.87 -17.19
CA SER A 23 3.79 4.03 -17.36
C SER A 23 2.97 5.20 -17.92
N GLY A 24 3.05 6.36 -17.26
CA GLY A 24 2.31 7.57 -17.64
C GLY A 24 1.01 7.76 -16.86
N THR A 25 -0.05 8.18 -17.56
CA THR A 25 -1.31 8.61 -16.91
C THR A 25 -2.22 7.41 -16.69
N ASN A 26 -2.61 7.19 -15.43
CA ASN A 26 -3.55 6.14 -15.03
C ASN A 26 -4.91 6.78 -14.71
N LEU A 27 -5.97 6.37 -15.41
CA LEU A 27 -7.33 6.87 -15.20
C LEU A 27 -8.14 5.90 -14.35
N LEU A 28 -8.47 6.31 -13.12
CA LEU A 28 -9.42 5.60 -12.26
C LEU A 28 -10.83 6.13 -12.53
N TYR A 29 -11.69 5.31 -13.13
CA TYR A 29 -13.07 5.67 -13.48
C TYR A 29 -14.09 4.73 -12.83
N GLY A 30 -15.35 5.16 -12.79
CA GLY A 30 -16.48 4.43 -12.18
C GLY A 30 -17.35 5.35 -11.34
N ASP A 31 -18.38 4.80 -10.70
CA ASP A 31 -19.33 5.60 -9.92
C ASP A 31 -18.73 6.18 -8.64
N ASN A 32 -19.37 7.23 -8.11
CA ASN A 32 -19.03 7.77 -6.81
C ASN A 32 -19.17 6.70 -5.71
N ALA A 33 -18.40 6.85 -4.64
CA ALA A 33 -18.35 5.92 -3.51
C ALA A 33 -17.82 4.49 -3.80
N GLN A 34 -17.33 4.21 -5.00
CA GLN A 34 -16.73 2.90 -5.35
C GLN A 34 -15.29 2.69 -4.82
N GLY A 35 -14.72 3.66 -4.09
CA GLY A 35 -13.39 3.51 -3.49
C GLY A 35 -12.22 4.03 -4.32
N LYS A 36 -12.47 4.77 -5.41
CA LYS A 36 -11.40 5.44 -6.20
C LYS A 36 -10.53 6.36 -5.33
N THR A 37 -11.16 7.15 -4.45
CA THR A 37 -10.46 8.00 -3.48
C THR A 37 -9.67 7.18 -2.46
N ASN A 38 -10.12 5.97 -2.12
CA ASN A 38 -9.42 5.11 -1.15
C ASN A 38 -8.10 4.58 -1.72
N ILE A 39 -8.01 4.35 -3.03
CA ILE A 39 -6.75 4.00 -3.72
C ILE A 39 -5.72 5.14 -3.60
N LEU A 40 -6.16 6.38 -3.80
CA LEU A 40 -5.28 7.54 -3.65
C LEU A 40 -4.91 7.78 -2.17
N GLU A 41 -5.86 7.56 -1.26
CA GLU A 41 -5.64 7.68 0.19
C GLU A 41 -4.64 6.65 0.71
N SER A 42 -4.68 5.40 0.22
CA SER A 42 -3.73 4.36 0.63
C SER A 42 -2.30 4.69 0.18
N ILE A 43 -2.14 5.19 -1.04
CA ILE A 43 -0.84 5.65 -1.55
C ILE A 43 -0.33 6.83 -0.71
N TYR A 44 -1.19 7.81 -0.45
CA TYR A 44 -0.83 8.99 0.34
C TYR A 44 -0.45 8.61 1.78
N LEU A 45 -1.23 7.73 2.41
CA LEU A 45 -0.98 7.24 3.76
C LEU A 45 0.38 6.53 3.84
N SER A 46 0.66 5.64 2.89
CA SER A 46 1.94 4.91 2.84
C SER A 46 3.14 5.84 2.63
N ALA A 47 3.00 6.89 1.82
CA ALA A 47 4.07 7.84 1.58
C ALA A 47 4.33 8.82 2.74
N THR A 48 3.29 9.21 3.47
CA THR A 48 3.38 10.29 4.48
C THR A 48 3.32 9.80 5.91
N THR A 49 2.96 8.53 6.15
CA THR A 49 2.60 7.96 7.46
C THR A 49 1.51 8.73 8.21
N LYS A 50 0.79 9.63 7.52
CA LYS A 50 -0.27 10.47 8.07
C LYS A 50 -1.57 10.19 7.34
N SER A 51 -2.64 9.92 8.09
CA SER A 51 -3.98 9.84 7.52
C SER A 51 -4.46 11.24 7.13
N HIS A 52 -5.07 11.36 5.94
CA HIS A 52 -5.64 12.62 5.45
C HIS A 52 -6.83 13.09 6.30
N ARG A 53 -7.56 12.14 6.92
CA ARG A 53 -8.64 12.40 7.87
C ARG A 53 -8.14 12.07 9.28
N GLY A 54 -7.91 13.11 10.07
CA GLY A 54 -7.33 12.98 11.40
C GLY A 54 -8.03 11.95 12.30
N ASN A 55 -7.20 11.15 12.97
CA ASN A 55 -7.42 10.54 14.29
C ASN A 55 -8.17 9.22 14.46
N LYS A 56 -8.56 8.46 13.43
CA LYS A 56 -8.98 7.06 13.67
C LYS A 56 -8.48 6.12 12.59
N ASP A 57 -7.26 5.64 12.77
CA ASP A 57 -6.68 4.54 11.95
C ASP A 57 -7.60 3.30 11.90
N ARG A 58 -8.47 3.14 12.91
CA ARG A 58 -9.54 2.13 12.94
C ARG A 58 -10.56 2.25 11.79
N GLU A 59 -10.77 3.44 11.25
CA GLU A 59 -11.69 3.71 10.14
C GLU A 59 -11.06 3.40 8.77
N LEU A 60 -9.75 3.14 8.73
CA LEU A 60 -9.03 2.68 7.54
C LEU A 60 -9.14 1.17 7.37
N ILE A 61 -9.33 0.44 8.46
CA ILE A 61 -9.55 -1.00 8.46
C ILE A 61 -11.02 -1.26 8.13
N LYS A 62 -11.27 -2.21 7.23
CA LYS A 62 -12.62 -2.62 6.81
C LYS A 62 -13.48 -2.96 8.03
N PHE A 63 -14.79 -2.79 7.86
CA PHE A 63 -15.76 -3.16 8.89
C PHE A 63 -15.61 -4.65 9.24
N GLU A 64 -15.80 -5.01 10.52
CA GLU A 64 -15.59 -6.37 11.07
C GLU A 64 -14.16 -6.94 11.02
N GLU A 65 -13.23 -6.32 10.29
CA GLU A 65 -11.83 -6.76 10.24
C GLU A 65 -10.96 -6.22 11.38
N ASN A 66 -9.93 -6.95 11.79
CA ASN A 66 -9.03 -6.53 12.89
C ASN A 66 -7.72 -5.90 12.40
N GLU A 67 -7.37 -6.15 11.14
CA GLU A 67 -6.15 -5.65 10.52
C GLU A 67 -6.38 -5.33 9.04
N ALA A 68 -5.53 -4.46 8.50
CA ALA A 68 -5.47 -4.13 7.09
C ALA A 68 -4.03 -4.08 6.62
N HIS A 69 -3.82 -4.40 5.36
CA HIS A 69 -2.50 -4.40 4.73
C HIS A 69 -2.52 -3.52 3.49
N ILE A 70 -1.44 -2.77 3.31
CA ILE A 70 -1.18 -1.97 2.12
C ILE A 70 0.23 -2.30 1.67
N ARG A 71 0.39 -2.81 0.45
CA ARG A 71 1.70 -3.03 -0.16
C ARG A 71 1.84 -2.14 -1.39
N ILE A 72 2.97 -1.46 -1.50
CA ILE A 72 3.27 -0.60 -2.65
C ILE A 72 4.64 -0.98 -3.19
N HIS A 73 4.69 -1.28 -4.48
CA HIS A 73 5.95 -1.34 -5.21
C HIS A 73 6.15 -0.03 -5.96
N PHE A 74 7.32 0.58 -5.80
CA PHE A 74 7.66 1.82 -6.47
C PHE A 74 9.14 1.91 -6.80
N GLU A 75 9.43 2.64 -7.87
CA GLU A 75 10.79 2.95 -8.28
C GLU A 75 11.18 4.35 -7.83
N LYS A 76 12.38 4.50 -7.28
CA LYS A 76 12.98 5.81 -6.95
C LYS A 76 14.44 5.80 -7.39
N GLN A 77 14.81 6.77 -8.23
CA GLN A 77 16.19 6.91 -8.75
C GLN A 77 16.70 5.64 -9.46
N GLY A 78 15.81 4.92 -10.16
CA GLY A 78 16.14 3.67 -10.85
C GLY A 78 16.24 2.44 -9.94
N ILE A 79 15.99 2.59 -8.64
CA ILE A 79 16.01 1.51 -7.66
C ILE A 79 14.56 1.13 -7.33
N ASP A 80 14.29 -0.17 -7.36
CA ASP A 80 12.99 -0.71 -6.96
C ASP A 80 12.89 -0.86 -5.44
N HIS A 81 11.75 -0.43 -4.91
CA HIS A 81 11.42 -0.49 -3.50
C HIS A 81 10.06 -1.14 -3.29
N GLN A 82 9.93 -1.81 -2.16
CA GLN A 82 8.67 -2.34 -1.67
C GLN A 82 8.40 -1.73 -0.29
N LEU A 83 7.18 -1.26 -0.09
CA LEU A 83 6.70 -0.75 1.19
C LEU A 83 5.48 -1.55 1.62
N ASP A 84 5.59 -2.20 2.78
CA ASP A 84 4.50 -2.91 3.43
C ASP A 84 4.05 -2.13 4.67
N MET A 85 2.79 -1.75 4.70
CA MET A 85 2.14 -1.10 5.84
C MET A 85 1.06 -2.00 6.40
N HIS A 86 1.21 -2.35 7.68
CA HIS A 86 0.27 -3.16 8.43
C HIS A 86 -0.46 -2.29 9.46
N LEU A 87 -1.78 -2.23 9.35
CA LEU A 87 -2.66 -1.52 10.28
C LEU A 87 -3.35 -2.55 11.18
N LYS A 88 -3.34 -2.34 12.49
CA LYS A 88 -4.04 -3.22 13.45
C LYS A 88 -4.97 -2.40 14.34
N LYS A 89 -6.17 -2.93 14.61
CA LYS A 89 -7.08 -2.38 15.64
C LYS A 89 -6.53 -2.71 17.03
N ILE A 90 -5.63 -1.88 17.57
CA ILE A 90 -5.11 -2.08 18.93
C ILE A 90 -5.92 -1.23 19.94
N LYS A 91 -6.18 -1.76 21.15
CA LYS A 91 -6.73 -0.98 22.28
C LYS A 91 -5.74 0.06 22.83
N GLN A 92 -4.43 -0.14 22.67
CA GLN A 92 -3.32 0.79 22.98
C GLN A 92 -2.19 0.63 21.93
N LYS A 93 -1.74 1.73 21.32
CA LYS A 93 -0.87 1.76 20.12
C LYS A 93 0.46 1.00 20.29
N VAL A 94 0.77 0.12 19.32
CA VAL A 94 2.14 -0.29 18.95
C VAL A 94 2.26 -0.18 17.43
N TRP A 95 3.16 0.69 16.95
CA TRP A 95 3.48 0.80 15.53
C TRP A 95 4.66 -0.12 15.23
N GLN A 96 4.47 -1.14 14.41
CA GLN A 96 5.58 -1.86 13.79
C GLN A 96 5.62 -1.45 12.31
N LEU A 97 6.51 -0.52 11.99
CA LEU A 97 6.96 -0.29 10.63
C LEU A 97 8.01 -1.36 10.34
N THR A 98 7.67 -2.37 9.54
CA THR A 98 8.67 -3.29 9.01
C THR A 98 9.13 -2.74 7.68
N GLU A 99 10.19 -1.92 7.71
CA GLU A 99 10.86 -1.44 6.49
C GLU A 99 11.68 -2.62 5.94
N PHE A 100 11.23 -3.23 4.84
CA PHE A 100 12.07 -4.13 4.06
C PHE A 100 12.80 -3.30 3.00
N ARG A 101 14.07 -2.96 3.26
CA ARG A 101 14.97 -2.51 2.20
C ARG A 101 15.42 -3.73 1.40
N PHE A 102 15.04 -3.79 0.14
CA PHE A 102 15.82 -4.52 -0.83
C PHE A 102 16.97 -3.60 -1.25
N GLU A 103 18.15 -3.82 -0.67
CA GLU A 103 19.39 -3.33 -1.29
C GLU A 103 19.71 -4.27 -2.46
N ASP A 104 19.62 -3.71 -3.65
CA ASP A 104 20.05 -4.18 -4.97
C ASP A 104 19.45 -5.45 -5.62
N PRO A 105 19.09 -5.39 -6.92
CA PRO A 105 18.79 -6.54 -7.76
C PRO A 105 20.07 -7.02 -8.48
N VAL A 106 21.05 -7.58 -7.78
CA VAL A 106 22.15 -8.30 -8.45
C VAL A 106 22.54 -9.55 -7.66
N ILE A 107 22.70 -10.65 -8.41
CA ILE A 107 23.22 -11.97 -8.02
C ILE A 107 22.19 -12.93 -7.39
N CYS A 108 21.47 -13.70 -8.23
CA CYS A 108 21.59 -15.17 -8.31
C CYS A 108 20.51 -15.77 -9.22
N TRP A 109 20.68 -15.66 -10.54
CA TRP A 109 20.09 -16.59 -11.50
C TRP A 109 21.22 -17.14 -12.37
N ASP A 110 22.12 -17.91 -11.73
CA ASP A 110 23.05 -18.77 -12.45
C ASP A 110 23.56 -19.87 -11.51
N ARG A 111 22.64 -20.75 -11.08
CA ARG A 111 22.97 -22.12 -10.61
C ARG A 111 21.72 -22.97 -10.43
N PHE A 112 21.07 -23.30 -11.54
CA PHE A 112 20.43 -24.60 -11.69
C PHE A 112 20.73 -25.10 -13.10
N ARG A 113 21.86 -25.80 -13.18
CA ARG A 113 22.14 -26.83 -14.16
C ARG A 113 22.21 -28.14 -13.40
#